data_AF-D3HQ52-F1
#
_entry.id   AF-D3HQ52-F1
#
_cell.length_a   1.000
_cell.length_b   1.000
_cell.length_c   1.000
_cell.angle_alpha   90.00
_cell.angle_beta   90.00
_cell.angle_gamma   90.00
#
_symmetry.space_group_name_H-M   'P 1'
#
loop_
_entity.id
_entity.type
_entity.pdbx_description
1 polymer ?
#
loop_
_entity_poly.entity_id
_entity_poly.type
_entity_poly.pdbx_seq_one_letter_code
_entity_poly.pdbx_strand_id
1 'polypeptide(L)'
;MTDVIFIGAGPIGLLGAIQLKLQFPEKEILMFEKYEVPIRNHAMYVEQSSFSGMDRSNGFGEVLERIHSKVTISDLEKKLREYATSIGIKIQYQEVKDFNELQEQYPQTDYFVGSGGLKGIIHPQVFNGENQINEPLRYAAEVKYKVSGTTRTLNKVTELPGVLAHTKHLVSEYVGYLKEGQTPISLRIFIDESTYQAMKGATFKTPYTLTDKDKIPPDLYQTLTTYLKGRKHLAQEIIEEGTLKISTITLSFMPVKIFVRK
;
A
#
# COMPACT_ATOMS: atom_id res chain seq x y z
N MET A 1 -10.48 17.09 -26.17
CA MET A 1 -11.67 16.92 -25.31
C MET A 1 -11.40 15.73 -24.42
N THR A 2 -11.74 15.76 -23.14
CA THR A 2 -11.47 14.65 -22.21
C THR A 2 -12.77 13.87 -21.98
N ASP A 3 -12.79 12.58 -22.32
CA ASP A 3 -13.97 11.73 -22.15
C ASP A 3 -14.16 11.29 -20.69
N VAL A 4 -13.05 10.96 -20.01
CA VAL A 4 -13.07 10.37 -18.66
C VAL A 4 -11.97 10.97 -17.81
N ILE A 5 -12.31 11.37 -16.58
CA ILE A 5 -11.38 11.93 -15.61
C ILE A 5 -11.23 10.99 -14.41
N PHE A 6 -10.00 10.60 -14.09
CA PHE A 6 -9.66 9.91 -12.85
C PHE A 6 -9.09 10.88 -11.83
N ILE A 7 -9.50 10.75 -10.57
CA ILE A 7 -8.99 11.55 -9.45
C ILE A 7 -8.19 10.61 -8.54
N GLY A 8 -6.88 10.59 -8.76
CA GLY A 8 -5.87 9.76 -8.10
C GLY A 8 -5.21 8.76 -9.06
N ALA A 9 -3.88 8.82 -9.17
CA ALA A 9 -3.06 7.92 -10.00
C ALA A 9 -2.22 6.95 -9.16
N GLY A 10 -2.87 6.34 -8.15
CA GLY A 10 -2.35 5.16 -7.45
C GLY A 10 -2.57 3.87 -8.26
N PRO A 11 -2.11 2.70 -7.77
CA PRO A 11 -2.13 1.45 -8.55
C PRO A 11 -3.51 1.08 -9.07
N ILE A 12 -4.55 1.21 -8.25
CA ILE A 12 -5.93 0.87 -8.66
C ILE A 12 -6.47 1.84 -9.71
N GLY A 13 -6.23 3.14 -9.54
CA GLY A 13 -6.64 4.15 -10.53
C GLY A 13 -5.94 3.93 -11.87
N LEU A 14 -4.63 3.65 -11.85
CA LEU A 14 -3.84 3.36 -13.05
C LEU A 14 -4.31 2.09 -13.75
N LEU A 15 -4.52 0.99 -13.02
CA LEU A 15 -5.05 -0.25 -13.59
C LEU A 15 -6.40 -0.02 -14.25
N GLY A 16 -7.32 0.68 -13.58
CA GLY A 16 -8.64 1.00 -14.13
C GLY A 16 -8.56 1.84 -15.41
N ALA A 17 -7.74 2.89 -15.40
CA ALA A 17 -7.53 3.76 -16.57
C ALA A 17 -6.89 3.02 -17.75
N ILE A 18 -5.89 2.16 -17.49
CA ILE A 18 -5.25 1.33 -18.51
C ILE A 18 -6.26 0.38 -19.14
N GLN A 19 -7.02 -0.37 -18.32
CA GLN A 19 -8.01 -1.31 -18.84
C GLN A 19 -9.07 -0.60 -19.68
N LEU A 20 -9.52 0.58 -19.25
CA LEU A 20 -10.46 1.39 -20.03
C LEU A 20 -9.85 1.84 -21.36
N LYS A 21 -8.59 2.30 -21.38
CA LYS A 21 -7.92 2.73 -22.61
C LYS A 21 -7.67 1.57 -23.58
N LEU A 22 -7.36 0.38 -23.07
CA LEU A 22 -7.17 -0.81 -23.91
C LEU A 22 -8.48 -1.25 -24.59
N GLN A 23 -9.58 -1.20 -23.85
CA GLN A 23 -10.92 -1.54 -24.37
C GLN A 23 -11.51 -0.45 -25.28
N PHE A 24 -11.20 0.81 -25.01
CA PHE A 24 -11.68 1.98 -25.74
C PHE A 24 -10.52 2.91 -26.12
N PRO A 25 -9.69 2.53 -27.12
CA PRO A 25 -8.46 3.27 -27.47
C PRO A 25 -8.71 4.71 -27.91
N GLU A 26 -9.91 5.01 -28.42
CA GLU A 26 -10.32 6.33 -28.87
C GLU A 26 -10.61 7.31 -27.72
N LYS A 27 -10.83 6.81 -26.49
CA LYS A 27 -11.21 7.66 -25.35
C LYS A 27 -10.04 8.45 -24.80
N GLU A 28 -10.22 9.75 -24.65
CA GLU A 28 -9.25 10.64 -24.03
C GLU A 28 -9.40 10.58 -22.50
N ILE A 29 -8.41 9.97 -21.84
CA ILE A 29 -8.38 9.79 -20.39
C ILE A 29 -7.37 10.76 -19.77
N LEU A 30 -7.84 11.51 -18.78
CA LEU A 30 -7.03 12.38 -17.93
C LEU A 30 -7.03 11.88 -16.50
N MET A 31 -5.87 11.81 -15.86
CA MET A 31 -5.73 11.47 -14.46
C MET A 31 -5.15 12.65 -13.69
N PHE A 32 -5.75 13.01 -12.57
CA PHE A 32 -5.19 13.95 -11.60
C PHE A 32 -4.44 13.20 -10.51
N GLU A 33 -3.25 13.69 -10.17
CA GLU A 33 -2.44 13.14 -9.09
C GLU A 33 -1.75 14.24 -8.32
N LYS A 34 -1.74 14.16 -6.99
CA LYS A 34 -1.12 15.17 -6.13
C LYS A 34 0.41 15.14 -6.23
N TYR A 35 0.99 13.94 -6.34
CA TYR A 35 2.44 13.74 -6.25
C TYR A 35 3.04 13.24 -7.56
N GLU A 36 3.97 14.03 -8.11
CA GLU A 36 4.78 13.64 -9.27
C GLU A 36 5.61 12.39 -8.98
N VAL A 37 6.23 12.34 -7.79
CA VAL A 37 7.00 11.20 -7.33
C VAL A 37 6.18 10.35 -6.34
N PRO A 38 6.08 9.03 -6.53
CA PRO A 38 5.46 8.13 -5.56
C PRO A 38 6.05 8.26 -4.16
N ILE A 39 5.20 8.56 -3.16
CA ILE A 39 5.64 8.76 -1.77
C ILE A 39 5.48 7.52 -0.88
N ARG A 40 4.79 6.48 -1.35
CA ARG A 40 4.45 5.29 -0.56
C ARG A 40 5.44 4.16 -0.81
N ASN A 41 6.35 3.95 0.14
CA ASN A 41 7.35 2.88 0.07
C ASN A 41 6.95 1.62 0.85
N HIS A 42 5.65 1.41 1.09
CA HIS A 42 5.17 0.22 1.79
C HIS A 42 5.21 -0.97 0.83
N ALA A 43 5.65 -2.11 1.34
CA ALA A 43 5.54 -3.35 0.61
C ALA A 43 4.11 -3.90 0.63
N MET A 44 3.71 -4.48 -0.49
CA MET A 44 2.47 -5.21 -0.62
C MET A 44 2.71 -6.56 -1.30
N TYR A 45 1.79 -7.48 -1.03
CA TYR A 45 1.71 -8.73 -1.76
C TYR A 45 0.69 -8.58 -2.89
N VAL A 46 1.09 -8.96 -4.10
CA VAL A 46 0.24 -8.96 -5.29
C VAL A 46 0.16 -10.39 -5.77
N GLU A 47 -1.05 -10.95 -5.77
CA GLU A 47 -1.28 -12.26 -6.36
C GLU A 47 -1.49 -12.12 -7.87
N GLN A 48 -0.87 -13.00 -8.65
CA GLN A 48 -1.04 -13.00 -10.11
C GLN A 48 -2.49 -13.28 -10.52
N SER A 49 -3.23 -14.03 -9.70
CA SER A 49 -4.68 -14.24 -9.83
C SER A 49 -5.48 -12.94 -9.79
N SER A 50 -4.99 -11.89 -9.13
CA SER A 50 -5.63 -10.57 -9.08
C SER A 50 -5.70 -9.89 -10.45
N PHE A 51 -4.92 -10.36 -11.43
CA PHE A 51 -4.94 -9.87 -12.81
C PHE A 51 -5.78 -10.75 -13.75
N SER A 52 -6.45 -11.77 -13.22
CA SER A 52 -7.30 -12.66 -14.01
C SER A 52 -8.44 -11.88 -14.66
N GLY A 53 -8.63 -12.10 -15.96
CA GLY A 53 -9.67 -11.43 -16.74
C GLY A 53 -9.33 -10.01 -17.22
N MET A 54 -8.14 -9.49 -16.90
CA MET A 54 -7.68 -8.21 -17.46
C MET A 54 -7.31 -8.36 -18.95
N ASP A 55 -7.58 -7.33 -19.73
CA ASP A 55 -7.07 -7.18 -21.09
C ASP A 55 -5.53 -7.12 -21.03
N ARG A 56 -4.87 -7.94 -21.86
CA ARG A 56 -3.40 -8.10 -21.92
C ARG A 56 -2.80 -7.57 -23.23
N SER A 57 -3.61 -6.96 -24.08
CA SER A 57 -3.21 -6.40 -25.38
C SER A 57 -2.17 -5.27 -25.23
N ASN A 58 -1.60 -4.85 -26.36
CA ASN A 58 -0.64 -3.73 -26.45
C ASN A 58 0.55 -3.86 -25.47
N GLY A 59 1.04 -5.08 -25.26
CA GLY A 59 2.17 -5.37 -24.38
C GLY A 59 1.85 -5.28 -22.88
N PHE A 60 0.60 -5.05 -22.47
CA PHE A 60 0.27 -4.96 -21.05
C PHE A 60 0.48 -6.29 -20.32
N GLY A 61 0.27 -7.42 -20.99
CA GLY A 61 0.54 -8.74 -20.43
C GLY A 61 1.97 -8.89 -19.90
N GLU A 62 2.96 -8.38 -20.63
CA GLU A 62 4.37 -8.41 -20.18
C GLU A 62 4.61 -7.53 -18.95
N VAL A 63 3.93 -6.38 -18.88
CA VAL A 63 4.00 -5.50 -17.70
C VAL A 63 3.48 -6.23 -16.48
N LEU A 64 2.33 -6.91 -16.59
CA LEU A 64 1.71 -7.67 -15.50
C LEU A 64 2.57 -8.85 -15.05
N GLU A 65 3.18 -9.59 -15.98
CA GLU A 65 4.07 -10.72 -15.68
C GLU A 65 5.34 -10.30 -14.94
N ARG A 66 5.83 -9.08 -15.20
CA ARG A 66 7.00 -8.49 -14.52
C ARG A 66 6.67 -7.88 -13.15
N ILE A 67 5.42 -7.95 -12.70
CA ILE A 67 5.05 -7.56 -11.34
C ILE A 67 5.33 -8.75 -10.42
N HIS A 68 6.39 -8.64 -9.62
CA HIS A 68 6.71 -9.63 -8.60
C HIS A 68 5.61 -9.69 -7.53
N SER A 69 5.42 -10.87 -6.97
CA SER A 69 4.42 -11.08 -5.91
C SER A 69 4.66 -10.23 -4.68
N LYS A 70 5.90 -9.81 -4.44
CA LYS A 70 6.28 -8.86 -3.39
C LYS A 70 6.82 -7.60 -4.05
N VAL A 71 6.13 -6.47 -3.89
CA VAL A 71 6.50 -5.21 -4.55
C VAL A 71 6.24 -4.03 -3.62
N THR A 72 7.01 -2.95 -3.75
CA THR A 72 6.66 -1.69 -3.07
C THR A 72 5.58 -0.96 -3.86
N ILE A 73 4.71 -0.23 -3.17
CA ILE A 73 3.67 0.56 -3.85
C ILE A 73 4.29 1.55 -4.84
N SER A 74 5.40 2.19 -4.47
CA SER A 74 6.13 3.12 -5.34
C SER A 74 6.63 2.48 -6.63
N ASP A 75 7.21 1.27 -6.55
CA ASP A 75 7.69 0.55 -7.74
C ASP A 75 6.54 0.13 -8.65
N LEU A 76 5.43 -0.32 -8.05
CA LEU A 76 4.23 -0.68 -8.79
C LEU A 76 3.60 0.53 -9.49
N GLU A 77 3.44 1.65 -8.77
CA GLU A 77 2.94 2.91 -9.33
C GLU A 77 3.83 3.38 -10.49
N LYS A 78 5.16 3.35 -10.33
CA LYS A 78 6.09 3.76 -11.38
C LYS A 78 5.91 2.95 -12.66
N LYS A 79 5.93 1.61 -12.55
CA LYS A 79 5.75 0.71 -13.70
C LYS A 79 4.41 0.96 -14.42
N LEU A 80 3.34 1.15 -13.66
CA LEU A 80 2.01 1.39 -14.22
C LEU A 80 1.88 2.79 -14.84
N ARG A 81 2.50 3.83 -14.27
CA ARG A 81 2.52 5.18 -14.86
C ARG A 81 3.27 5.22 -16.18
N GLU A 82 4.42 4.54 -16.24
CA GLU A 82 5.22 4.42 -17.46
C GLU A 82 4.39 3.80 -18.59
N TYR A 83 3.68 2.69 -18.30
CA TYR A 83 2.79 2.06 -19.27
C TYR A 83 1.57 2.92 -19.62
N ALA A 84 0.90 3.52 -18.62
CA ALA A 84 -0.27 4.38 -18.87
C ALA A 84 0.08 5.55 -19.82
N THR A 85 1.23 6.17 -19.61
CA THR A 85 1.72 7.26 -20.46
C THR A 85 2.06 6.76 -21.86
N SER A 86 2.65 5.56 -22.00
CA SER A 86 3.00 5.01 -23.32
C SER A 86 1.80 4.69 -24.20
N ILE A 87 0.63 4.42 -23.60
CA ILE A 87 -0.64 4.21 -24.32
C ILE A 87 -1.49 5.49 -24.43
N GLY A 88 -0.91 6.65 -24.11
CA GLY A 88 -1.52 7.97 -24.34
C GLY A 88 -2.46 8.46 -23.24
N ILE A 89 -2.44 7.86 -22.03
CA ILE A 89 -3.16 8.42 -20.87
C ILE A 89 -2.40 9.64 -20.35
N LYS A 90 -3.10 10.76 -20.18
CA LYS A 90 -2.51 12.01 -19.66
C LYS A 90 -2.58 12.03 -18.15
N ILE A 91 -1.46 12.35 -17.49
CA ILE A 91 -1.39 12.51 -16.04
C ILE A 91 -1.04 13.97 -15.73
N GLN A 92 -1.91 14.66 -15.00
CA GLN A 92 -1.72 16.02 -14.56
C GLN A 92 -1.41 16.03 -13.06
N TYR A 93 -0.24 16.58 -12.71
CA TYR A 93 0.20 16.66 -11.33
C TYR A 93 -0.40 17.88 -10.62
N GLN A 94 -1.57 17.68 -10.05
CA GLN A 94 -2.34 18.69 -9.32
C GLN A 94 -3.24 18.00 -8.29
N GLU A 95 -3.25 18.54 -7.07
CA GLU A 95 -4.23 18.16 -6.06
C GLU A 95 -5.60 18.76 -6.41
N VAL A 96 -6.60 17.90 -6.64
CA VAL A 96 -8.00 18.32 -6.73
C VAL A 96 -8.56 18.46 -5.32
N LYS A 97 -9.02 19.65 -4.97
CA LYS A 97 -9.58 19.97 -3.64
C LYS A 97 -11.10 20.04 -3.65
N ASP A 98 -11.70 20.43 -4.77
CA ASP A 98 -13.13 20.61 -4.94
C ASP A 98 -13.59 19.92 -6.23
N PHE A 99 -14.61 19.07 -6.10
CA PHE A 99 -15.18 18.34 -7.22
C PHE A 99 -16.04 19.23 -8.13
N ASN A 100 -16.74 20.22 -7.58
CA ASN A 100 -17.57 21.14 -8.38
C ASN A 100 -16.67 22.03 -9.25
N GLU A 101 -15.57 22.56 -8.70
CA GLU A 101 -14.59 23.32 -9.49
C GLU A 101 -14.03 22.47 -10.65
N LEU A 102 -13.79 21.18 -10.41
CA LEU A 102 -13.35 20.26 -11.45
C LEU A 102 -14.42 20.05 -12.52
N GLN A 103 -15.70 19.94 -12.14
CA GLN A 103 -16.80 19.82 -13.10
C GLN A 103 -16.97 21.09 -13.94
N GLU A 104 -16.79 22.27 -13.34
CA GLU A 104 -16.81 23.56 -14.04
C GLU A 104 -15.65 23.70 -15.02
N GLN A 105 -14.46 23.19 -14.66
CA GLN A 105 -13.29 23.19 -15.54
C GLN A 105 -13.45 22.22 -16.72
N TYR A 106 -14.18 21.12 -16.54
CA TYR A 106 -14.42 20.09 -17.56
C TYR A 106 -15.92 19.86 -17.80
N PRO A 107 -16.65 20.86 -18.32
CA PRO A 107 -18.12 20.82 -18.42
C PRO A 107 -18.62 19.80 -19.46
N GLN A 108 -17.73 19.32 -20.34
CA GLN A 108 -18.02 18.33 -21.39
C GLN A 108 -17.69 16.90 -20.95
N THR A 109 -17.17 16.70 -19.74
CA THR A 109 -16.86 15.38 -19.20
C THR A 109 -18.01 14.89 -18.33
N ASP A 110 -18.57 13.73 -18.66
CA ASP A 110 -19.66 13.12 -17.90
C ASP A 110 -19.19 12.07 -16.90
N TYR A 111 -17.99 11.52 -17.08
CA TYR A 111 -17.48 10.40 -16.29
C TYR A 111 -16.28 10.81 -15.44
N PHE A 112 -16.47 10.73 -14.12
CA PHE A 112 -15.44 10.95 -13.12
C PHE A 112 -15.25 9.68 -12.28
N VAL A 113 -13.99 9.27 -12.11
CA VAL A 113 -13.62 8.08 -11.35
C VAL A 113 -12.79 8.49 -10.14
N GLY A 114 -13.34 8.30 -8.94
CA GLY A 114 -12.61 8.52 -7.69
C GLY A 114 -11.70 7.34 -7.34
N SER A 115 -10.39 7.53 -7.42
CA SER A 115 -9.36 6.52 -7.10
C SER A 115 -8.33 7.00 -6.07
N GLY A 116 -8.59 8.12 -5.38
CA GLY A 116 -7.73 8.71 -4.36
C GLY A 116 -7.73 8.02 -2.98
N GLY A 117 -8.44 6.90 -2.83
CA GLY A 117 -8.59 6.16 -1.57
C GLY A 117 -9.49 6.87 -0.54
N LEU A 118 -9.49 6.40 0.71
CA LEU A 118 -10.41 6.81 1.79
C LEU A 118 -10.43 8.32 2.08
N LYS A 119 -9.31 9.01 1.83
CA LYS A 119 -9.17 10.45 2.06
C LYS A 119 -9.32 11.27 0.77
N GLY A 120 -9.62 10.62 -0.36
CA GLY A 120 -9.88 11.30 -1.61
C GLY A 120 -11.17 12.10 -1.55
N ILE A 121 -11.22 13.22 -2.26
CA ILE A 121 -12.33 14.19 -2.22
C ILE A 121 -13.68 13.63 -2.66
N ILE A 122 -13.70 12.59 -3.49
CA ILE A 122 -14.93 12.02 -4.06
C ILE A 122 -15.82 11.44 -2.97
N HIS A 123 -15.26 10.76 -1.98
CA HIS A 123 -16.07 10.17 -0.90
C HIS A 123 -16.86 11.21 -0.08
N PRO A 124 -16.22 12.24 0.51
CA PRO A 124 -16.95 13.23 1.30
C PRO A 124 -17.82 14.16 0.44
N GLN A 125 -17.39 14.53 -0.77
CA GLN A 125 -18.09 15.57 -1.56
C GLN A 125 -19.19 15.03 -2.48
N VAL A 126 -19.03 13.81 -3.00
CA VAL A 126 -20.00 13.21 -3.93
C VAL A 126 -20.89 12.19 -3.21
N PHE A 127 -20.31 11.39 -2.32
CA PHE A 127 -21.04 10.35 -1.61
C PHE A 127 -21.45 10.74 -0.19
N ASN A 128 -21.24 11.99 0.25
CA ASN A 128 -21.56 12.46 1.61
C ASN A 128 -20.96 11.60 2.74
N GLY A 129 -19.84 10.91 2.48
CA GLY A 129 -19.26 9.93 3.40
C GLY A 129 -20.05 8.62 3.53
N GLU A 130 -21.17 8.47 2.82
CA GLU A 130 -21.91 7.22 2.68
C GLU A 130 -21.15 6.25 1.75
N ASN A 131 -21.55 4.97 1.74
CA ASN A 131 -20.90 3.88 1.00
C ASN A 131 -19.44 3.56 1.44
N GLN A 132 -19.03 3.98 2.64
CA GLN A 132 -17.85 3.43 3.30
C GLN A 132 -18.25 2.28 4.22
N ILE A 133 -18.08 1.04 3.76
CA ILE A 133 -17.94 -0.08 4.71
C ILE A 133 -16.49 -0.06 5.15
N ASN A 134 -16.17 0.67 6.23
CA ASN A 134 -14.86 0.63 6.87
C ASN A 134 -14.91 -0.36 8.04
N GLU A 135 -15.16 -1.63 7.71
CA GLU A 135 -15.06 -2.69 8.68
C GLU A 135 -13.60 -3.15 8.77
N PRO A 136 -12.95 -2.99 9.94
CA PRO A 136 -11.61 -3.51 10.14
C PRO A 136 -11.69 -5.04 10.11
N LEU A 137 -11.17 -5.66 9.05
CA LEU A 137 -11.13 -7.12 8.97
C LEU A 137 -10.09 -7.68 9.93
N ARG A 138 -8.94 -7.01 10.05
CA ARG A 138 -7.82 -7.42 10.89
C ARG A 138 -7.06 -6.21 11.44
N TYR A 139 -6.41 -6.41 12.58
CA TYR A 139 -5.49 -5.45 13.16
C TYR A 139 -4.05 -5.95 13.04
N ALA A 140 -3.09 -5.03 12.88
CA ALA A 140 -1.68 -5.39 12.86
C ALA A 140 -0.80 -4.33 13.54
N ALA A 141 0.30 -4.80 14.13
CA ALA A 141 1.44 -3.96 14.47
C ALA A 141 2.47 -4.03 13.34
N GLU A 142 2.79 -2.88 12.73
CA GLU A 142 3.91 -2.73 11.82
C GLU A 142 5.18 -2.34 12.57
N VAL A 143 6.23 -3.13 12.39
CA VAL A 143 7.57 -2.87 12.91
C VAL A 143 8.48 -2.56 11.74
N LYS A 144 9.05 -1.37 11.70
CA LYS A 144 9.97 -0.95 10.65
C LYS A 144 11.32 -0.63 11.27
N TYR A 145 12.38 -1.14 10.67
CA TYR A 145 13.75 -0.86 11.11
C TYR A 145 14.70 -1.01 9.93
N LYS A 146 15.94 -0.56 10.10
CA LYS A 146 17.01 -0.78 9.12
C LYS A 146 18.11 -1.61 9.75
N VAL A 147 18.80 -2.37 8.91
CA VAL A 147 19.99 -3.12 9.31
C VAL A 147 21.18 -2.70 8.48
N SER A 148 22.37 -2.74 9.08
CA SER A 148 23.62 -2.43 8.39
C SER A 148 23.95 -3.55 7.39
N GLY A 149 24.30 -3.17 6.17
CA GLY A 149 24.67 -4.10 5.11
C GLY A 149 23.50 -4.91 4.55
N THR A 150 23.84 -5.96 3.81
CA THR A 150 22.88 -6.87 3.18
C THR A 150 22.31 -7.84 4.21
N THR A 151 21.01 -8.08 4.17
CA THR A 151 20.36 -9.16 4.92
C THR A 151 19.47 -10.00 3.99
N ARG A 152 18.84 -11.05 4.52
CA ARG A 152 17.94 -11.94 3.80
C ARG A 152 16.66 -12.20 4.58
N THR A 153 15.64 -12.70 3.89
CA THR A 153 14.47 -13.24 4.59
C THR A 153 14.83 -14.52 5.35
N LEU A 154 14.14 -14.79 6.46
CA LEU A 154 14.23 -16.10 7.10
C LEU A 154 13.67 -17.17 6.15
N ASN A 155 14.29 -18.34 6.14
CA ASN A 155 13.82 -19.49 5.40
C ASN A 155 12.47 -19.94 5.97
N LYS A 156 11.44 -19.98 5.11
CA LYS A 156 10.06 -20.27 5.52
C LYS A 156 9.85 -21.67 6.09
N VAL A 157 10.75 -22.61 5.79
CA VAL A 157 10.62 -24.02 6.17
C VAL A 157 11.54 -24.35 7.35
N THR A 158 12.78 -23.87 7.34
CA THR A 158 13.80 -24.31 8.31
C THR A 158 14.04 -23.32 9.44
N GLU A 159 13.73 -22.05 9.26
CA GLU A 159 14.08 -20.98 10.23
C GLU A 159 12.83 -20.33 10.84
N LEU A 160 11.92 -19.88 9.97
CA LEU A 160 10.72 -19.17 10.37
C LEU A 160 9.83 -19.99 11.32
N PRO A 161 9.60 -21.30 11.12
CA PRO A 161 8.77 -22.08 12.05
C PRO A 161 9.36 -22.14 13.46
N GLY A 162 10.68 -22.21 13.59
CA GLY A 162 11.36 -22.19 14.89
C GLY A 162 11.16 -20.86 15.63
N VAL A 163 11.26 -19.74 14.90
CA VAL A 163 10.99 -18.41 15.49
C VAL A 163 9.51 -18.28 15.86
N LEU A 164 8.60 -18.68 14.97
CA LEU A 164 7.16 -18.55 15.19
C LEU A 164 6.64 -19.44 16.32
N ALA A 165 7.24 -20.62 16.54
CA ALA A 165 6.90 -21.51 17.66
C ALA A 165 7.08 -20.85 19.04
N HIS A 166 7.88 -19.79 19.13
CA HIS A 166 8.11 -19.02 20.35
C HIS A 166 7.38 -17.67 20.36
N THR A 167 6.42 -17.47 19.46
CA THR A 167 5.60 -16.26 19.36
C THR A 167 4.12 -16.60 19.42
N LYS A 168 3.31 -15.68 19.96
CA LYS A 168 1.85 -15.83 20.01
C LYS A 168 1.13 -15.29 18.78
N HIS A 169 1.84 -14.59 17.91
CA HIS A 169 1.26 -13.89 16.78
C HIS A 169 1.85 -14.40 15.47
N LEU A 170 1.03 -14.37 14.43
CA LEU A 170 1.52 -14.56 13.08
C LEU A 170 2.33 -13.33 12.64
N VAL A 171 3.52 -13.55 12.09
CA VAL A 171 4.41 -12.48 11.60
C VAL A 171 4.66 -12.66 10.11
N SER A 172 4.40 -11.60 9.34
CA SER A 172 4.76 -11.49 7.92
C SER A 172 5.94 -10.56 7.75
N GLU A 173 6.93 -10.98 6.96
CA GLU A 173 8.20 -10.30 6.83
C GLU A 173 8.46 -9.75 5.42
N TYR A 174 8.86 -8.48 5.36
CA TYR A 174 9.41 -7.83 4.19
C TYR A 174 10.85 -7.36 4.44
N VAL A 175 11.77 -7.86 3.61
CA VAL A 175 13.16 -7.39 3.53
C VAL A 175 13.28 -6.67 2.18
N GLY A 176 13.64 -5.39 2.22
CA GLY A 176 13.86 -4.59 1.02
C GLY A 176 15.25 -4.79 0.42
N TYR A 177 15.58 -3.98 -0.58
CA TYR A 177 16.89 -3.98 -1.20
C TYR A 177 17.90 -3.12 -0.43
N LEU A 178 19.18 -3.48 -0.53
CA LEU A 178 20.28 -2.67 0.00
C LEU A 178 20.30 -1.30 -0.68
N LYS A 179 20.24 -0.23 0.11
CA LYS A 179 20.37 1.16 -0.36
C LYS A 179 21.17 1.95 0.67
N GLU A 180 22.17 2.71 0.20
CA GLU A 180 23.01 3.55 1.07
C GLU A 180 23.65 2.76 2.23
N GLY A 181 24.08 1.52 1.97
CA GLY A 181 24.69 0.64 2.98
C GLY A 181 23.70 0.05 4.00
N GLN A 182 22.40 0.29 3.85
CA GLN A 182 21.37 -0.19 4.77
C GLN A 182 20.29 -0.99 4.05
N THR A 183 19.78 -2.03 4.71
CA THR A 183 18.64 -2.80 4.20
C THR A 183 17.39 -2.50 5.06
N PRO A 184 16.30 -1.97 4.49
CA PRO A 184 15.07 -1.73 5.24
C PRO A 184 14.28 -3.02 5.45
N ILE A 185 13.76 -3.20 6.66
CA ILE A 185 12.94 -4.35 7.06
C ILE A 185 11.60 -3.86 7.59
N SER A 186 10.54 -4.57 7.24
CA SER A 186 9.18 -4.36 7.74
C SER A 186 8.58 -5.68 8.18
N LEU A 187 8.20 -5.77 9.45
CA LEU A 187 7.44 -6.88 10.01
C LEU A 187 6.00 -6.44 10.19
N ARG A 188 5.06 -7.31 9.84
CA ARG A 188 3.64 -7.15 10.11
C ARG A 188 3.20 -8.26 11.04
N ILE A 189 2.88 -7.89 12.27
CA ILE A 189 2.44 -8.80 13.33
C ILE A 189 0.93 -8.68 13.42
N PHE A 190 0.21 -9.77 13.16
CA PHE A 190 -1.25 -9.77 13.26
C PHE A 190 -1.66 -9.83 14.73
N ILE A 191 -2.50 -8.90 15.16
CA ILE A 191 -2.92 -8.72 16.56
C ILE A 191 -4.44 -8.70 16.66
N ASP A 192 -4.96 -8.99 17.85
CA ASP A 192 -6.38 -8.83 18.16
C ASP A 192 -6.76 -7.35 18.39
N GLU A 193 -8.06 -7.11 18.49
CA GLU A 193 -8.61 -5.77 18.70
C GLU A 193 -8.19 -5.18 20.05
N SER A 194 -8.18 -5.97 21.13
CA SER A 194 -7.77 -5.49 22.46
C SER A 194 -6.34 -4.95 22.46
N THR A 195 -5.43 -5.67 21.80
CA THR A 195 -4.02 -5.29 21.63
C THR A 195 -3.91 -4.03 20.77
N TYR A 196 -4.71 -3.94 19.70
CA TYR A 196 -4.77 -2.74 18.87
C TYR A 196 -5.24 -1.51 19.67
N GLN A 197 -6.33 -1.62 20.42
CA GLN A 197 -6.85 -0.50 21.23
C GLN A 197 -5.85 -0.07 22.30
N ALA A 198 -5.18 -1.02 22.95
CA ALA A 198 -4.12 -0.73 23.93
C ALA A 198 -2.95 0.06 23.32
N MET A 199 -2.68 -0.16 22.03
CA MET A 199 -1.59 0.49 21.29
C MET A 199 -2.07 1.56 20.29
N LYS A 200 -3.28 2.08 20.43
CA LYS A 200 -3.87 3.04 19.47
C LYS A 200 -3.06 4.33 19.33
N GLY A 201 -2.30 4.70 20.36
CA GLY A 201 -1.39 5.87 20.33
C GLY A 201 -0.13 5.68 19.48
N ALA A 202 0.21 4.43 19.14
CA ALA A 202 1.37 4.10 18.31
C ALA A 202 1.05 4.31 16.82
N THR A 203 1.22 5.52 16.31
CA THR A 203 0.93 5.84 14.91
C THR A 203 2.22 5.95 14.09
N PHE A 204 2.12 6.00 12.76
CA PHE A 204 3.29 6.26 11.92
C PHE A 204 4.01 7.60 12.27
N LYS A 205 3.25 8.61 12.70
CA LYS A 205 3.78 9.93 13.10
C LYS A 205 4.34 9.91 14.53
N THR A 206 3.77 9.09 15.39
CA THR A 206 4.13 8.93 16.80
C THR A 206 4.39 7.45 17.12
N PRO A 207 5.44 6.85 16.53
CA PRO A 207 5.70 5.43 16.69
C PRO A 207 6.22 5.13 18.09
N TYR A 208 5.94 3.94 18.58
CA TYR A 208 6.59 3.40 19.77
C TYR A 208 7.93 2.77 19.39
N THR A 209 8.76 2.54 20.40
CA THR A 209 10.03 1.83 20.29
C THR A 209 10.08 0.71 21.35
N LEU A 210 11.16 -0.09 21.37
CA LEU A 210 11.32 -1.12 22.40
C LEU A 210 11.50 -0.56 23.82
N THR A 211 11.80 0.74 23.96
CA THR A 211 11.88 1.40 25.28
C THR A 211 10.50 1.73 25.84
N ASP A 212 9.47 1.82 24.99
CA ASP A 212 8.08 2.03 25.39
C ASP A 212 7.41 0.73 25.90
N LYS A 213 8.16 -0.13 26.59
CA LYS A 213 7.71 -1.47 27.01
C LYS A 213 6.37 -1.42 27.74
N ASP A 214 6.17 -0.44 28.63
CA ASP A 214 4.96 -0.32 29.43
C ASP A 214 3.71 0.07 28.61
N LYS A 215 3.91 0.55 27.38
CA LYS A 215 2.84 0.88 26.43
C LYS A 215 2.55 -0.25 25.44
N ILE A 216 3.32 -1.34 25.49
CA ILE A 216 3.19 -2.49 24.58
C ILE A 216 2.66 -3.68 25.37
N PRO A 217 1.53 -4.29 24.96
CA PRO A 217 1.02 -5.50 25.62
C PRO A 217 2.09 -6.59 25.74
N PRO A 218 2.19 -7.30 26.89
CA PRO A 218 3.30 -8.20 27.19
C PRO A 218 3.54 -9.29 26.13
N ASP A 219 2.47 -9.90 25.63
CA ASP A 219 2.54 -10.95 24.61
C ASP A 219 3.08 -10.45 23.27
N LEU A 220 2.73 -9.21 22.90
CA LEU A 220 3.25 -8.56 21.71
C LEU A 220 4.71 -8.15 21.91
N TYR A 221 5.07 -7.63 23.08
CA TYR A 221 6.46 -7.32 23.41
C TYR A 221 7.36 -8.56 23.37
N GLN A 222 6.86 -9.70 23.91
CA GLN A 222 7.54 -10.98 23.79
C GLN A 222 7.71 -11.39 22.33
N THR A 223 6.66 -11.27 21.52
CA THR A 223 6.73 -11.58 20.09
C THR A 223 7.77 -10.71 19.36
N LEU A 224 7.76 -9.40 19.60
CA LEU A 224 8.70 -8.45 19.03
C LEU A 224 10.14 -8.83 19.37
N THR A 225 10.43 -9.02 20.67
CA THR A 225 11.78 -9.31 21.14
C THR A 225 12.27 -10.68 20.70
N THR A 226 11.41 -11.71 20.72
CA THR A 226 11.73 -13.05 20.20
C THR A 226 12.06 -13.00 18.71
N TYR A 227 11.23 -12.35 17.90
CA TYR A 227 11.42 -12.31 16.45
C TYR A 227 12.70 -11.54 16.08
N LEU A 228 12.96 -10.41 16.72
CA LEU A 228 14.19 -9.62 16.50
C LEU A 228 15.44 -10.36 16.95
N LYS A 229 15.41 -11.08 18.08
CA LYS A 229 16.51 -11.96 18.53
C LYS A 229 16.74 -13.11 17.55
N GLY A 230 15.66 -13.73 17.07
CA GLY A 230 15.71 -14.79 16.06
C GLY A 230 16.41 -14.32 14.79
N ARG A 231 16.02 -13.14 14.27
CA ARG A 231 16.70 -12.54 13.11
C ARG A 231 18.15 -12.17 13.36
N LYS A 232 18.46 -11.56 14.52
CA LYS A 232 19.86 -11.29 14.90
C LYS A 232 20.72 -12.55 14.89
N HIS A 233 20.19 -13.67 15.35
CA HIS A 233 20.93 -14.94 15.38
C HIS A 233 21.03 -15.61 14.00
N LEU A 234 19.91 -15.75 13.29
CA LEU A 234 19.81 -16.55 12.05
C LEU A 234 20.26 -15.78 10.80
N ALA A 235 19.98 -14.49 10.74
CA ALA A 235 20.34 -13.60 9.64
C ALA A 235 21.52 -12.67 9.98
N GLN A 236 22.12 -12.82 11.18
CA GLN A 236 23.30 -12.08 11.62
C GLN A 236 23.12 -10.55 11.56
N GLU A 237 21.90 -10.08 11.84
CA GLU A 237 21.54 -8.68 11.66
C GLU A 237 22.12 -7.77 12.74
N ILE A 238 22.58 -6.60 12.31
CA ILE A 238 22.90 -5.47 13.18
C ILE A 238 21.86 -4.39 12.89
N ILE A 239 20.93 -4.19 13.83
CA ILE A 239 19.89 -3.17 13.73
C ILE A 239 20.52 -1.80 13.94
N GLU A 240 20.25 -0.89 13.01
CA GLU A 240 20.68 0.51 13.10
C GLU A 240 19.95 1.22 14.24
N GLU A 241 20.72 1.89 15.09
CA GLU A 241 20.20 2.55 16.28
C GLU A 241 19.17 3.63 15.92
N GLY A 242 18.07 3.72 16.69
CA GLY A 242 17.01 4.68 16.47
C GLY A 242 16.13 4.44 15.24
N THR A 243 16.38 3.39 14.44
CA THR A 243 15.57 3.13 13.24
C THR A 243 14.32 2.30 13.52
N LEU A 244 14.28 1.57 14.64
CA LEU A 244 13.17 0.69 15.00
C LEU A 244 11.95 1.49 15.46
N LYS A 245 10.86 1.34 14.72
CA LYS A 245 9.58 2.01 14.93
C LYS A 245 8.44 1.01 14.91
N ILE A 246 7.54 1.11 15.87
CA ILE A 246 6.36 0.24 16.03
C ILE A 246 5.13 1.12 15.91
N SER A 247 4.20 0.74 15.03
CA SER A 247 2.92 1.45 14.84
C SER A 247 1.79 0.45 14.62
N THR A 248 0.56 0.81 14.97
CA THR A 248 -0.62 -0.01 14.71
C THR A 248 -1.34 0.44 13.43
N ILE A 249 -1.90 -0.53 12.72
CA ILE A 249 -2.70 -0.31 11.51
C ILE A 249 -3.96 -1.19 11.54
N THR A 250 -5.01 -0.72 10.87
CA THR A 250 -6.18 -1.52 10.52
C THR A 250 -6.04 -2.00 9.08
N LEU A 251 -6.34 -3.28 8.86
CA LEU A 251 -6.48 -3.87 7.54
C LEU A 251 -7.97 -3.97 7.24
N SER A 252 -8.51 -2.95 6.58
CA SER A 252 -9.93 -2.89 6.21
C SER A 252 -10.15 -3.46 4.81
N PHE A 253 -11.32 -4.07 4.58
CA PHE A 253 -11.83 -4.29 3.23
C PHE A 253 -12.56 -3.04 2.76
N MET A 254 -12.47 -2.74 1.46
CA MET A 254 -13.17 -1.60 0.88
C MET A 254 -14.01 -2.06 -0.31
N PRO A 255 -15.26 -2.50 -0.08
CA PRO A 255 -16.22 -2.63 -1.14
C PRO A 255 -16.78 -1.23 -1.48
N VAL A 256 -16.57 -0.76 -2.71
CA VAL A 256 -17.24 0.44 -3.22
C VAL A 256 -18.55 0.00 -3.88
N LYS A 257 -19.70 0.50 -3.38
CA LYS A 257 -20.99 0.40 -4.09
C LYS A 257 -21.01 1.42 -5.24
N ILE A 258 -21.38 0.99 -6.45
CA ILE A 258 -21.11 1.71 -7.71
C ILE A 258 -22.36 2.41 -8.28
N PHE A 259 -22.08 3.55 -8.93
CA PHE A 259 -22.86 4.39 -9.87
C PHE A 259 -23.75 5.48 -9.27
N VAL A 260 -23.33 6.73 -9.49
CA VAL A 260 -24.22 7.90 -9.54
C VAL A 260 -24.37 8.24 -11.02
N ARG A 261 -25.58 8.05 -11.58
CA ARG A 261 -25.94 8.67 -12.86
C ARG A 261 -26.29 10.13 -12.56
N LYS A 262 -25.78 11.06 -13.38
CA LYS A 262 -26.33 12.42 -13.48
C LYS A 262 -27.82 12.35 -13.81
#